data_AF-A0A0C9XYJ4-F1
#
_entry.id   AF-A0A0C9XYJ4-F1
#
_cell.length_a   1.000
_cell.length_b   1.000
_cell.length_c   1.000
_cell.angle_alpha   90.00
_cell.angle_beta   90.00
_cell.angle_gamma   90.00
#
_symmetry.space_group_name_H-M   'P 1'
#
loop_
_entity.id
_entity.type
_entity.pdbx_description
1 polymer ?
#
loop_
_entity_poly.entity_id
_entity_poly.type
_entity_poly.pdbx_seq_one_letter_code
_entity_poly.pdbx_strand_id
1 'polypeptide(L)'
;MTLVFYPPLWMKLLDEAKARIWLHITTEEPFLRLETAVNGQCSEIIIELVVKYQEDSSELEAGFYPQHKRSMAWMLFNDTQTFRSEIKKLAARIVPIEYNLSAPKSAMTEREQLEAVKQKAAAFLEGAKFLRGECDSLGRASNFAHSALRNICLAVYYSNSVKSLRQYVELQHFVPYKALALVAAIVHSILSTYERHGFSKVELLNVGELEDSYQRLLVLMDTVALNMYHGPKLTAMLEDWVQTGMSVFICELVHVISPVLQDRVHCERSNSGEAGRLGGNFRLIFPLIRITLVYNTILA
;
A
#
# COMPACT_ATOMS: atom_id res chain seq x y z
N MET A 1 2.56 8.58 23.72
CA MET A 1 3.43 9.72 23.42
C MET A 1 3.39 9.93 21.92
N THR A 2 3.10 11.14 21.44
CA THR A 2 3.00 11.46 20.01
C THR A 2 4.26 12.20 19.55
N LEU A 3 4.50 12.28 18.23
CA LEU A 3 5.68 12.96 17.67
C LEU A 3 5.82 14.42 18.16
N VAL A 4 4.69 15.11 18.36
CA VAL A 4 4.60 16.51 18.82
C VAL A 4 5.11 16.72 20.25
N PHE A 5 5.31 15.65 21.03
CA PHE A 5 5.96 15.73 22.35
C PHE A 5 7.46 16.06 22.23
N TYR A 6 8.08 15.69 21.13
CA TYR A 6 9.52 15.85 20.92
C TYR A 6 9.81 17.20 20.26
N PRO A 7 10.95 17.82 20.59
CA PRO A 7 11.37 19.08 19.96
C PRO A 7 11.87 18.83 18.52
N PRO A 8 12.11 19.89 17.73
CA PRO A 8 12.26 19.79 16.28
C PRO A 8 13.35 18.82 15.77
N LEU A 9 14.54 18.77 16.38
CA LEU A 9 15.58 17.86 15.89
C LEU A 9 15.26 16.40 16.21
N TRP A 10 14.67 16.15 17.39
CA TRP A 10 14.12 14.83 17.72
C TRP A 10 12.97 14.42 16.80
N MET A 11 12.08 15.34 16.40
CA MET A 11 11.04 15.04 15.41
C MET A 11 11.65 14.61 14.08
N LYS A 12 12.65 15.35 13.59
CA LYS A 12 13.36 15.02 12.35
C LYS A 12 14.03 13.64 12.42
N LEU A 13 14.72 13.35 13.53
CA LEU A 13 15.34 12.06 13.78
C LEU A 13 14.29 10.94 13.79
N LEU A 14 13.16 11.14 14.46
CA LEU A 14 12.09 10.15 14.55
C LEU A 14 11.37 9.94 13.21
N ASP A 15 11.26 10.97 12.37
CA ASP A 15 10.75 10.82 11.00
C ASP A 15 11.72 10.00 10.13
N GLU A 16 13.05 10.20 10.25
CA GLU A 16 14.04 9.33 9.62
C GLU A 16 13.95 7.90 10.16
N ALA A 17 13.77 7.72 11.47
CA ALA A 17 13.61 6.42 12.11
C ALA A 17 12.37 5.66 11.62
N LYS A 18 11.25 6.38 11.39
CA LYS A 18 10.04 5.83 10.79
C LYS A 18 10.31 5.33 9.37
N ALA A 19 10.98 6.14 8.55
CA ALA A 19 11.32 5.74 7.20
C ALA A 19 12.28 4.53 7.17
N ARG A 20 13.24 4.43 8.11
CA ARG A 20 14.11 3.25 8.26
C ARG A 20 13.37 2.00 8.72
N ILE A 21 12.43 2.09 9.67
CA ILE A 21 11.65 0.91 10.07
C ILE A 21 10.71 0.48 8.95
N TRP A 22 10.17 1.41 8.15
CA TRP A 22 9.38 1.09 6.96
C TRP A 22 10.21 0.38 5.88
N LEU A 23 11.46 0.83 5.68
CA LEU A 23 12.41 0.13 4.82
C LEU A 23 12.63 -1.30 5.33
N HIS A 24 12.97 -1.47 6.61
CA HIS A 24 13.19 -2.78 7.22
C HIS A 24 11.99 -3.73 7.05
N ILE A 25 10.75 -3.29 7.29
CA ILE A 25 9.58 -4.17 7.10
C ILE A 25 9.27 -4.45 5.62
N THR A 26 9.81 -3.65 4.70
CA THR A 26 9.63 -3.81 3.26
C THR A 26 10.70 -4.75 2.67
N THR A 27 11.93 -4.69 3.18
CA THR A 27 13.08 -5.44 2.66
C THR A 27 13.43 -6.66 3.49
N GLU A 28 13.07 -6.71 4.77
CA GLU A 28 13.51 -7.75 5.70
C GLU A 28 12.37 -8.52 6.37
N GLU A 29 11.72 -7.94 7.38
CA GLU A 29 10.74 -8.61 8.23
C GLU A 29 9.41 -7.83 8.30
N PRO A 30 8.40 -8.18 7.49
CA PRO A 30 7.15 -7.42 7.44
C PRO A 30 6.26 -7.54 8.67
N PHE A 31 6.47 -8.54 9.53
CA PHE A 31 5.59 -8.87 10.66
C PHE A 31 6.35 -8.92 11.99
N LEU A 32 6.85 -7.77 12.42
CA LEU A 32 7.52 -7.62 13.71
C LEU A 32 6.62 -8.04 14.89
N ARG A 33 7.19 -8.83 15.80
CA ARG A 33 6.56 -9.23 17.07
C ARG A 33 6.85 -8.19 18.17
N LEU A 34 5.84 -7.85 18.97
CA LEU A 34 5.96 -6.78 19.98
C LEU A 34 7.04 -7.12 21.02
N GLU A 35 7.12 -8.41 21.39
CA GLU A 35 7.99 -8.96 22.42
C GLU A 35 9.47 -8.70 22.13
N THR A 36 9.84 -8.71 20.84
CA THR A 36 11.23 -8.56 20.39
C THR A 36 11.49 -7.21 19.75
N ALA A 37 10.54 -6.65 19.00
CA ALA A 37 10.79 -5.49 18.14
C ALA A 37 11.10 -4.20 18.90
N VAL A 38 10.42 -3.93 20.02
CA VAL A 38 10.61 -2.68 20.79
C VAL A 38 12.00 -2.61 21.40
N ASN A 39 12.50 -3.74 21.93
CA ASN A 39 13.82 -3.81 22.55
C ASN A 39 14.94 -4.16 21.55
N GLY A 40 14.59 -4.73 20.39
CA GLY A 40 15.50 -5.03 19.28
C GLY A 40 15.43 -3.94 18.21
N GLN A 41 14.99 -4.31 17.00
CA GLN A 41 15.07 -3.49 15.78
C GLN A 41 14.63 -2.03 15.94
N CYS A 42 13.52 -1.75 16.65
CA CYS A 42 13.06 -0.37 16.84
C CYS A 42 14.02 0.43 17.74
N SER A 43 14.58 -0.20 18.78
CA SER A 43 15.58 0.43 19.63
C SER A 43 16.92 0.61 18.92
N GLU A 44 17.34 -0.35 18.10
CA GLU A 44 18.59 -0.30 17.34
C GLU A 44 18.60 0.86 16.36
N ILE A 45 17.53 1.03 15.57
CA ILE A 45 17.38 2.16 14.63
C ILE A 45 17.49 3.51 15.37
N ILE A 46 16.87 3.63 16.55
CA ILE A 46 16.97 4.86 17.36
C ILE A 46 18.41 5.09 17.84
N ILE A 47 19.10 4.05 18.33
CA ILE A 47 20.49 4.16 18.79
C ILE A 47 21.40 4.62 17.64
N GLU A 48 21.32 3.94 16.50
CA GLU A 48 22.13 4.26 15.32
C GLU A 48 21.94 5.71 14.87
N LEU A 49 20.69 6.19 14.83
CA LEU A 49 20.40 7.56 14.45
C LEU A 49 20.88 8.58 15.47
N VAL A 50 20.76 8.28 16.77
CA VAL A 50 21.30 9.16 17.82
C VAL A 50 22.82 9.28 17.69
N VAL A 51 23.52 8.17 17.50
CA VAL A 51 24.98 8.15 17.29
C VAL A 51 25.34 8.96 16.05
N LYS A 52 24.67 8.73 14.92
CA LYS A 52 24.89 9.48 13.67
C LYS A 52 24.73 11.00 13.87
N TYR A 53 23.66 11.43 14.53
CA TYR A 53 23.42 12.86 14.77
C TYR A 53 24.49 13.49 15.67
N GLN A 54 25.00 12.73 16.66
CA GLN A 54 26.10 13.18 17.52
C GLN A 54 27.41 13.32 16.74
N GLU A 55 27.72 12.37 15.86
CA GLU A 55 28.89 12.41 14.98
C GLU A 55 28.83 13.57 13.98
N ASP A 56 27.64 13.85 13.43
CA ASP A 56 27.38 14.95 12.50
C ASP A 56 27.35 16.34 13.18
N SER A 57 27.73 16.43 14.47
CA SER A 57 27.66 17.67 15.28
C SER A 57 26.27 18.33 15.31
N SER A 58 25.22 17.56 15.07
CA SER A 58 23.84 18.00 15.20
C SER A 58 23.42 17.82 16.66
N GLU A 59 23.54 18.87 17.47
CA GLU A 59 23.17 18.81 18.89
C GLU A 59 21.68 18.56 19.07
N LEU A 60 21.33 17.28 19.32
CA LEU A 60 19.99 16.90 19.74
C LEU A 60 19.65 17.58 21.07
N GLU A 61 18.41 18.04 21.21
CA GLU A 61 17.97 18.73 22.41
C GLU A 61 18.09 17.78 23.64
N ALA A 62 18.64 18.29 24.75
CA ALA A 62 18.95 17.48 25.93
C ALA A 62 17.70 16.93 26.65
N GLY A 63 17.88 15.86 27.43
CA GLY A 63 16.85 15.30 28.31
C GLY A 63 15.94 14.24 27.67
N PHE A 64 16.07 13.96 26.38
CA PHE A 64 15.21 12.98 25.70
C PHE A 64 15.80 11.58 25.62
N TYR A 65 17.10 11.46 25.35
CA TYR A 65 17.80 10.17 25.30
C TYR A 65 18.82 10.07 26.43
N PRO A 66 18.93 8.91 27.12
CA PRO A 66 18.20 7.66 26.90
C PRO A 66 16.79 7.59 27.53
N GLN A 67 16.36 8.62 28.27
CA GLN A 67 15.16 8.60 29.12
C GLN A 67 13.88 8.15 28.40
N HIS A 68 13.67 8.59 27.15
CA HIS A 68 12.48 8.29 26.35
C HIS A 68 12.70 7.22 25.27
N LYS A 69 13.86 6.53 25.26
CA LYS A 69 14.22 5.54 24.24
C LYS A 69 13.12 4.50 24.02
N ARG A 70 12.59 3.92 25.11
CA ARG A 70 11.54 2.90 25.03
C ARG A 70 10.26 3.45 24.41
N SER A 71 9.88 4.68 24.75
CA SER A 71 8.69 5.35 24.20
C SER A 71 8.86 5.64 22.70
N MET A 72 10.05 6.06 22.27
CA MET A 72 10.38 6.24 20.86
C MET A 72 10.29 4.92 20.09
N ALA A 73 10.89 3.84 20.62
CA ALA A 73 10.83 2.52 20.00
C ALA A 73 9.39 1.97 19.91
N TRP A 74 8.57 2.19 20.95
CA TRP A 74 7.15 1.82 20.92
C TRP A 74 6.37 2.60 19.86
N MET A 75 6.72 3.87 19.64
CA MET A 75 6.15 4.67 18.56
C MET A 75 6.48 4.08 17.19
N LEU A 76 7.74 3.71 16.94
CA LEU A 76 8.15 3.07 15.69
C LEU A 76 7.39 1.76 15.44
N PHE A 77 7.26 0.92 16.48
CA PHE A 77 6.51 -0.32 16.37
C PHE A 77 5.07 -0.10 15.90
N ASN A 78 4.34 0.84 16.52
CA ASN A 78 2.98 1.18 16.09
C ASN A 78 2.94 1.74 14.67
N ASP A 79 3.95 2.53 14.31
CA ASP A 79 4.04 3.13 12.98
C ASP A 79 4.14 2.05 11.89
N THR A 80 4.74 0.88 12.18
CA THR A 80 4.71 -0.28 11.25
C THR A 80 3.30 -0.81 11.00
N GLN A 81 2.43 -0.79 12.03
CA GLN A 81 1.02 -1.20 11.90
C GLN A 81 0.26 -0.19 11.05
N THR A 82 0.52 1.11 11.28
CA THR A 82 -0.05 2.20 10.47
C THR A 82 0.38 2.06 9.01
N PHE A 83 1.66 1.83 8.74
CA PHE A 83 2.17 1.64 7.39
C PHE A 83 1.45 0.51 6.65
N ARG A 84 1.36 -0.69 7.27
CA ARG A 84 0.60 -1.81 6.68
C ARG A 84 -0.88 -1.48 6.47
N SER A 85 -1.50 -0.73 7.38
CA SER A 85 -2.89 -0.27 7.24
C SER A 85 -3.07 0.66 6.04
N GLU A 86 -2.13 1.56 5.79
CA GLU A 86 -2.16 2.43 4.60
C GLU A 86 -2.04 1.64 3.30
N ILE A 87 -1.17 0.62 3.25
CA ILE A 87 -1.09 -0.30 2.09
C ILE A 87 -2.43 -1.02 1.89
N LYS A 88 -3.04 -1.55 2.97
CA LYS A 88 -4.35 -2.21 2.92
C LYS A 88 -5.44 -1.29 2.37
N LYS A 89 -5.52 -0.05 2.87
CA LYS A 89 -6.52 0.95 2.42
C LYS A 89 -6.35 1.28 0.94
N LEU A 90 -5.12 1.45 0.49
CA LEU A 90 -4.81 1.73 -0.91
C LEU A 90 -5.17 0.54 -1.80
N ALA A 91 -4.71 -0.66 -1.44
CA ALA A 91 -5.01 -1.88 -2.18
C ALA A 91 -6.53 -2.13 -2.27
N ALA A 92 -7.29 -1.86 -1.21
CA ALA A 92 -8.74 -2.00 -1.22
C ALA A 92 -9.46 -1.08 -2.21
N ARG A 93 -8.83 0.01 -2.65
CA ARG A 93 -9.33 0.89 -3.71
C ARG A 93 -8.92 0.40 -5.10
N ILE A 94 -7.68 -0.08 -5.23
CA ILE A 94 -7.11 -0.50 -6.52
C ILE A 94 -7.65 -1.86 -6.97
N VAL A 95 -7.71 -2.84 -6.07
CA VAL A 95 -8.09 -4.23 -6.39
C VAL A 95 -9.44 -4.32 -7.11
N PRO A 96 -10.53 -3.69 -6.64
CA PRO A 96 -11.83 -3.85 -7.30
C PRO A 96 -11.85 -3.34 -8.75
N ILE A 97 -11.03 -2.33 -9.03
CA ILE A 97 -10.90 -1.71 -10.36
C ILE A 97 -10.08 -2.63 -11.26
N GLU A 98 -8.86 -2.96 -10.85
CA GLU A 98 -7.90 -3.73 -11.65
C GLU A 98 -8.35 -5.17 -11.92
N TYR A 99 -9.08 -5.78 -10.98
CA TYR A 99 -9.64 -7.12 -11.13
C TYR A 99 -11.10 -7.11 -11.64
N ASN A 100 -11.64 -5.94 -11.99
CA ASN A 100 -13.01 -5.79 -12.51
C ASN A 100 -14.07 -6.50 -11.64
N LEU A 101 -13.99 -6.29 -10.32
CA LEU A 101 -14.88 -6.87 -9.30
C LEU A 101 -16.21 -6.12 -9.23
N SER A 102 -16.83 -5.87 -10.37
CA SER A 102 -18.19 -5.34 -10.48
C SER A 102 -19.15 -6.44 -10.94
N ALA A 103 -20.40 -6.34 -10.51
CA ALA A 103 -21.45 -7.19 -11.03
C ALA A 103 -21.64 -6.95 -12.55
N PRO A 104 -22.01 -7.99 -13.32
CA PRO A 104 -22.41 -7.82 -14.70
C PRO A 104 -23.69 -6.98 -14.77
N LYS A 105 -23.86 -6.18 -15.84
CA LYS A 105 -25.05 -5.33 -16.05
C LYS A 105 -26.36 -6.14 -16.15
N SER A 106 -26.26 -7.44 -16.43
CA SER A 106 -27.38 -8.36 -16.52
C SER A 106 -27.90 -8.86 -15.16
N ALA A 107 -27.18 -8.62 -14.06
CA ALA A 107 -27.63 -9.03 -12.72
C ALA A 107 -28.72 -8.08 -12.23
N MET A 108 -29.94 -8.60 -12.06
CA MET A 108 -31.14 -7.83 -11.80
C MET A 108 -31.43 -7.68 -10.31
N THR A 109 -30.86 -8.54 -9.48
CA THR A 109 -31.04 -8.52 -8.02
C THR A 109 -29.72 -8.30 -7.29
N GLU A 110 -29.79 -7.72 -6.08
CA GLU A 110 -28.62 -7.54 -5.21
C GLU A 110 -27.91 -8.87 -4.92
N ARG A 111 -28.67 -9.96 -4.75
CA ARG A 111 -28.13 -11.30 -4.52
C ARG A 111 -27.35 -11.82 -5.72
N GLU A 112 -27.88 -11.67 -6.93
CA GLU A 112 -27.17 -12.05 -8.16
C GLU A 112 -25.91 -11.23 -8.35
N GLN A 113 -25.97 -9.93 -8.08
CA GLN A 113 -24.82 -9.03 -8.15
C GLN A 113 -23.72 -9.48 -7.20
N LEU A 114 -24.09 -9.81 -5.95
CA LEU A 114 -23.14 -10.25 -4.93
C LEU A 114 -22.46 -11.57 -5.30
N GLU A 115 -23.24 -12.57 -5.70
CA GLU A 115 -22.71 -13.88 -6.08
C GLU A 115 -21.82 -13.81 -7.32
N ALA A 116 -22.15 -12.96 -8.30
CA ALA A 116 -21.29 -12.75 -9.47
C ALA A 116 -19.93 -12.16 -9.08
N VAL A 117 -19.88 -11.22 -8.13
CA VAL A 117 -18.62 -10.65 -7.63
C VAL A 117 -17.82 -11.69 -6.84
N LYS A 118 -18.47 -12.49 -5.98
CA LYS A 118 -17.81 -13.58 -5.25
C LYS A 118 -17.16 -14.59 -6.19
N GLN A 119 -17.89 -15.02 -7.22
CA GLN A 119 -17.39 -15.97 -8.22
C GLN A 119 -16.20 -15.41 -9.00
N LYS A 120 -16.23 -14.12 -9.37
CA LYS A 120 -15.07 -13.46 -10.00
C LYS A 120 -13.84 -13.47 -9.10
N ALA A 121 -14.01 -13.12 -7.82
CA ALA A 121 -12.90 -13.12 -6.87
C ALA A 121 -12.33 -14.55 -6.66
N ALA A 122 -13.21 -15.55 -6.54
CA ALA A 122 -12.81 -16.95 -6.45
C ALA A 122 -12.00 -17.39 -7.69
N ALA A 123 -12.43 -17.00 -8.88
CA ALA A 123 -11.72 -17.30 -10.13
C ALA A 123 -10.30 -16.70 -10.19
N PHE A 124 -10.04 -15.57 -9.53
CA PHE A 124 -8.70 -15.00 -9.41
C PHE A 124 -7.85 -15.70 -8.34
N LEU A 125 -8.45 -16.17 -7.26
CA LEU A 125 -7.75 -16.92 -6.21
C LEU A 125 -7.37 -18.32 -6.68
N GLU A 126 -8.20 -18.94 -7.52
CA GLU A 126 -7.94 -20.26 -8.10
C GLU A 126 -6.60 -20.28 -8.84
N GLY A 127 -5.70 -21.19 -8.43
CA GLY A 127 -4.38 -21.33 -9.02
C GLY A 127 -3.52 -20.07 -8.95
N ALA A 128 -3.82 -19.16 -8.00
CA ALA A 128 -3.17 -17.86 -7.84
C ALA A 128 -3.14 -17.02 -9.12
N LYS A 129 -4.22 -17.08 -9.93
CA LYS A 129 -4.36 -16.28 -11.16
C LYS A 129 -4.22 -14.79 -10.92
N PHE A 130 -4.55 -14.30 -9.72
CA PHE A 130 -4.36 -12.90 -9.33
C PHE A 130 -2.91 -12.41 -9.39
N LEU A 131 -1.92 -13.32 -9.37
CA LEU A 131 -0.51 -12.95 -9.51
C LEU A 131 -0.09 -12.78 -10.98
N ARG A 132 -0.88 -13.29 -11.93
CA ARG A 132 -0.43 -13.48 -13.31
C ARG A 132 -0.65 -12.20 -14.13
N GLY A 133 0.36 -11.83 -14.90
CA GLY A 133 0.21 -10.87 -15.98
C GLY A 133 -0.17 -11.55 -17.30
N GLU A 134 0.01 -10.83 -18.41
CA GLU A 134 -0.27 -11.34 -19.75
C GLU A 134 0.60 -12.56 -20.11
N CYS A 135 0.04 -13.41 -20.98
CA CYS A 135 0.75 -14.54 -21.55
C CYS A 135 1.70 -14.08 -22.67
N ASP A 136 2.86 -14.71 -22.74
CA ASP A 136 3.74 -14.59 -23.89
C ASP A 136 3.18 -15.34 -25.12
N SER A 137 3.90 -15.24 -26.24
CA SER A 137 3.59 -15.93 -27.50
C SER A 137 3.55 -17.46 -27.38
N LEU A 138 4.10 -18.04 -26.31
CA LEU A 138 4.09 -19.46 -26.00
C LEU A 138 3.02 -19.82 -24.95
N GLY A 139 2.13 -18.89 -24.62
CA GLY A 139 1.04 -19.09 -23.66
C GLY A 139 1.48 -19.10 -22.20
N ARG A 140 2.72 -18.69 -21.88
CA ARG A 140 3.23 -18.64 -20.50
C ARG A 140 2.98 -17.28 -19.89
N ALA A 141 2.20 -17.25 -18.82
CA ALA A 141 1.95 -16.02 -18.07
C ALA A 141 3.21 -15.53 -17.34
N SER A 142 3.35 -14.21 -17.24
CA SER A 142 4.34 -13.58 -16.36
C SER A 142 3.89 -13.72 -14.91
N ASN A 143 4.76 -14.26 -14.05
CA ASN A 143 4.46 -14.42 -12.62
C ASN A 143 4.64 -13.10 -11.87
N PHE A 144 3.78 -12.84 -10.89
CA PHE A 144 3.73 -11.59 -10.10
C PHE A 144 3.63 -10.30 -10.93
N ALA A 145 3.05 -10.40 -12.12
CA ALA A 145 3.04 -9.33 -13.12
C ALA A 145 1.67 -8.68 -13.31
N HIS A 146 0.68 -8.99 -12.46
CA HIS A 146 -0.62 -8.33 -12.54
C HIS A 146 -0.49 -6.82 -12.29
N SER A 147 -1.14 -5.98 -13.11
CA SER A 147 -1.08 -4.52 -13.04
C SER A 147 -1.42 -3.95 -11.67
N ALA A 148 -2.39 -4.56 -10.97
CA ALA A 148 -2.72 -4.23 -9.58
C ALA A 148 -1.49 -4.23 -8.65
N LEU A 149 -0.62 -5.24 -8.76
CA LEU A 149 0.57 -5.35 -7.91
C LEU A 149 1.53 -4.19 -8.19
N ARG A 150 1.78 -3.92 -9.48
CA ARG A 150 2.57 -2.77 -9.94
C ARG A 150 2.03 -1.47 -9.37
N ASN A 151 0.75 -1.20 -9.59
CA ASN A 151 0.12 0.07 -9.23
C ASN A 151 0.14 0.30 -7.71
N ILE A 152 -0.03 -0.76 -6.90
CA ILE A 152 0.13 -0.67 -5.45
C ILE A 152 1.59 -0.43 -5.06
N CYS A 153 2.55 -1.19 -5.59
CA CYS A 153 3.98 -1.01 -5.30
C CYS A 153 4.45 0.43 -5.61
N LEU A 154 4.11 0.95 -6.79
CA LEU A 154 4.47 2.31 -7.19
C LEU A 154 3.86 3.36 -6.26
N ALA A 155 2.58 3.24 -5.94
CA ALA A 155 1.90 4.20 -5.08
C ALA A 155 2.35 4.15 -3.61
N VAL A 156 2.77 2.99 -3.09
CA VAL A 156 3.29 2.86 -1.72
C VAL A 156 4.75 3.30 -1.63
N TYR A 157 5.62 2.71 -2.45
CA TYR A 157 7.07 2.80 -2.25
C TYR A 157 7.70 3.98 -2.99
N TYR A 158 7.08 4.43 -4.08
CA TYR A 158 7.62 5.46 -4.98
C TYR A 158 6.77 6.73 -5.04
N SER A 159 5.88 6.95 -4.07
CA SER A 159 5.11 8.20 -3.99
C SER A 159 6.02 9.43 -3.90
N ASN A 160 5.50 10.61 -4.26
CA ASN A 160 6.21 11.88 -4.08
C ASN A 160 6.15 12.42 -2.64
N SER A 161 5.72 11.61 -1.67
CA SER A 161 5.65 12.07 -0.29
C SER A 161 7.05 12.11 0.35
N VAL A 162 7.22 12.95 1.36
CA VAL A 162 8.43 12.95 2.20
C VAL A 162 8.70 11.62 2.90
N LYS A 163 7.74 10.69 2.86
CA LYS A 163 7.84 9.35 3.44
C LYS A 163 8.08 8.26 2.38
N SER A 164 8.46 8.66 1.16
CA SER A 164 8.75 7.76 0.07
C SER A 164 9.99 6.92 0.34
N LEU A 165 9.93 5.63 0.02
CA LEU A 165 11.07 4.73 0.19
C LEU A 165 12.05 4.79 -1.00
N ARG A 166 11.70 5.50 -2.08
CA ARG A 166 12.54 5.63 -3.28
C ARG A 166 13.92 6.26 -3.04
N GLN A 167 14.10 6.97 -1.93
CA GLN A 167 15.38 7.57 -1.54
C GLN A 167 16.40 6.54 -1.03
N TYR A 168 15.96 5.33 -0.68
CA TYR A 168 16.81 4.26 -0.16
C TYR A 168 17.31 3.37 -1.29
N VAL A 169 18.61 3.05 -1.26
CA VAL A 169 19.33 2.34 -2.34
C VAL A 169 18.73 0.97 -2.65
N GLU A 170 18.17 0.32 -1.63
CA GLU A 170 17.50 -0.97 -1.69
C GLU A 170 16.27 -0.95 -2.60
N LEU A 171 15.66 0.23 -2.81
CA LEU A 171 14.48 0.44 -3.65
C LEU A 171 14.82 1.15 -4.97
N GLN A 172 16.08 1.51 -5.21
CA GLN A 172 16.48 2.28 -6.40
C GLN A 172 16.83 1.43 -7.63
N HIS A 173 17.06 0.13 -7.43
CA HIS A 173 17.50 -0.76 -8.50
C HIS A 173 16.39 -1.70 -8.95
N PHE A 174 15.70 -2.33 -8.01
CA PHE A 174 14.59 -3.24 -8.27
C PHE A 174 13.61 -3.20 -7.10
N VAL A 175 12.33 -3.53 -7.32
CA VAL A 175 11.37 -3.70 -6.22
C VAL A 175 11.73 -4.98 -5.46
N PRO A 176 12.01 -4.93 -4.15
CA PRO A 176 12.38 -6.12 -3.41
C PRO A 176 11.31 -7.22 -3.47
N TYR A 177 11.74 -8.47 -3.59
CA TYR A 177 10.83 -9.62 -3.62
C TYR A 177 9.93 -9.70 -2.38
N LYS A 178 10.48 -9.43 -1.20
CA LYS A 178 9.71 -9.37 0.06
C LYS A 178 8.67 -8.24 0.05
N ALA A 179 8.99 -7.10 -0.55
CA ALA A 179 8.06 -5.98 -0.71
C ALA A 179 6.87 -6.37 -1.60
N LEU A 180 7.16 -7.00 -2.74
CA LEU A 180 6.14 -7.49 -3.67
C LEU A 180 5.29 -8.60 -3.04
N ALA A 181 5.90 -9.53 -2.30
CA ALA A 181 5.19 -10.59 -1.58
C ALA A 181 4.23 -10.00 -0.53
N LEU A 182 4.61 -8.94 0.19
CA LEU A 182 3.72 -8.25 1.12
C LEU A 182 2.51 -7.64 0.41
N VAL A 183 2.73 -6.93 -0.71
CA VAL A 183 1.64 -6.38 -1.53
C VAL A 183 0.73 -7.48 -2.06
N ALA A 184 1.30 -8.57 -2.58
CA ALA A 184 0.56 -9.72 -3.06
C ALA A 184 -0.28 -10.39 -1.95
N ALA A 185 0.25 -10.49 -0.73
CA ALA A 185 -0.48 -11.04 0.42
C ALA A 185 -1.68 -10.17 0.80
N ILE A 186 -1.53 -8.84 0.74
CA ILE A 186 -2.62 -7.90 0.98
C ILE A 186 -3.69 -8.02 -0.12
N VAL A 187 -3.30 -8.10 -1.39
CA VAL A 187 -4.22 -8.31 -2.51
C VAL A 187 -4.97 -9.64 -2.37
N HIS A 188 -4.27 -10.72 -2.04
CA HIS A 188 -4.87 -12.02 -1.74
C HIS A 188 -5.93 -11.89 -0.65
N SER A 189 -5.60 -11.25 0.48
CA SER A 189 -6.51 -11.08 1.62
C SER A 189 -7.76 -10.26 1.24
N ILE A 190 -7.62 -9.24 0.41
CA ILE A 190 -8.76 -8.48 -0.13
C ILE A 190 -9.62 -9.37 -1.05
N LEU A 191 -9.01 -10.10 -1.97
CA LEU A 191 -9.74 -11.01 -2.86
C LEU A 191 -10.48 -12.10 -2.09
N SER A 192 -9.87 -12.69 -1.05
CA SER A 192 -10.54 -13.65 -0.16
C SER A 192 -11.71 -13.03 0.61
N THR A 193 -11.66 -11.72 0.87
CA THR A 193 -12.80 -11.01 1.47
C THR A 193 -13.93 -10.81 0.46
N TYR A 194 -13.60 -10.49 -0.79
CA TYR A 194 -14.57 -10.43 -1.89
C TYR A 194 -15.19 -11.80 -2.20
N GLU A 195 -14.41 -12.89 -2.17
CA GLU A 195 -14.92 -14.25 -2.34
C GLU A 195 -15.95 -14.61 -1.26
N ARG A 196 -15.67 -14.28 0.00
CA ARG A 196 -16.57 -14.58 1.12
C ARG A 196 -17.83 -13.71 1.13
N HIS A 197 -17.68 -12.42 0.84
CA HIS A 197 -18.73 -11.43 1.12
C HIS A 197 -19.27 -10.73 -0.11
N GLY A 198 -18.57 -10.74 -1.25
CA GLY A 198 -18.92 -10.00 -2.46
C GLY A 198 -18.56 -8.51 -2.42
N PHE A 199 -17.94 -8.03 -1.34
CA PHE A 199 -17.44 -6.66 -1.19
C PHE A 199 -16.27 -6.59 -0.22
N SER A 200 -15.51 -5.49 -0.26
CA SER A 200 -14.37 -5.26 0.63
C SER A 200 -14.82 -4.85 2.03
N LYS A 201 -14.23 -5.45 3.05
CA LYS A 201 -14.23 -4.97 4.44
C LYS A 201 -12.80 -4.94 4.95
N VAL A 202 -12.09 -3.83 4.72
CA VAL A 202 -10.67 -3.66 5.09
C VAL A 202 -10.41 -3.91 6.58
N GLU A 203 -11.40 -3.62 7.42
CA GLU A 203 -11.37 -3.83 8.86
C GLU A 203 -11.30 -5.30 9.27
N LEU A 204 -11.66 -6.24 8.39
CA LEU A 204 -11.67 -7.68 8.67
C LEU A 204 -10.36 -8.40 8.34
N LEU A 205 -9.32 -7.69 7.88
CA LEU A 205 -8.06 -8.31 7.47
C LEU A 205 -7.22 -8.74 8.69
N ASN A 206 -7.39 -10.00 9.09
CA ASN A 206 -6.65 -10.66 10.17
C ASN A 206 -5.14 -10.67 9.88
N VAL A 207 -4.33 -10.24 10.86
CA VAL A 207 -2.87 -10.19 10.73
C VAL A 207 -2.25 -11.58 10.60
N GLY A 208 -2.76 -12.58 11.33
CA GLY A 208 -2.27 -13.96 11.25
C GLY A 208 -2.51 -14.57 9.87
N GLU A 209 -3.73 -14.44 9.34
CA GLU A 209 -4.04 -14.92 7.98
C GLU A 209 -3.20 -14.21 6.90
N LEU A 210 -2.94 -12.92 7.09
CA LEU A 210 -2.10 -12.13 6.20
C LEU A 210 -0.65 -12.61 6.22
N GLU A 211 -0.10 -12.87 7.41
CA GLU A 211 1.25 -13.39 7.61
C GLU A 211 1.41 -14.79 7.00
N ASP A 212 0.45 -15.68 7.22
CA ASP A 212 0.43 -17.01 6.61
C ASP A 212 0.41 -16.93 5.07
N SER A 213 -0.38 -16.00 4.52
CA SER A 213 -0.42 -15.78 3.07
C SER A 213 0.88 -15.19 2.54
N TYR A 214 1.50 -14.28 3.29
CA TYR A 214 2.82 -13.75 2.95
C TYR A 214 3.87 -14.87 2.88
N GLN A 215 3.94 -15.77 3.86
CA GLN A 215 4.91 -16.86 3.86
C GLN A 215 4.71 -17.80 2.66
N ARG A 216 3.46 -18.16 2.35
CA ARG A 216 3.18 -18.97 1.14
C ARG A 216 3.59 -18.27 -0.15
N LEU A 217 3.35 -16.96 -0.25
CA LEU A 217 3.72 -16.17 -1.42
C LEU A 217 5.22 -15.97 -1.55
N LEU A 218 5.95 -15.90 -0.43
CA LEU A 218 7.40 -15.81 -0.43
C LEU A 218 8.03 -17.10 -0.97
N VAL A 219 7.54 -18.27 -0.55
CA VAL A 219 7.97 -19.57 -1.12
C VAL A 219 7.70 -19.66 -2.63
N LEU A 220 6.54 -19.15 -3.08
CA LEU A 220 6.23 -19.09 -4.51
C LEU A 220 7.16 -18.11 -5.25
N MET A 221 7.49 -16.98 -4.64
CA MET A 221 8.44 -16.00 -5.18
C MET A 221 9.82 -16.62 -5.36
N ASP A 222 10.33 -17.33 -4.35
CA ASP A 222 11.62 -18.03 -4.42
C ASP A 222 11.64 -19.07 -5.55
N THR A 223 10.54 -19.82 -5.69
CA THR A 223 10.38 -20.79 -6.78
C THR A 223 10.43 -20.12 -8.15
N VAL A 224 9.78 -18.96 -8.31
CA VAL A 224 9.80 -18.18 -9.55
C VAL A 224 11.19 -17.59 -9.81
N ALA A 225 11.85 -17.05 -8.79
CA ALA A 225 13.17 -16.44 -8.89
C ALA A 225 14.26 -17.46 -9.31
N LEU A 226 14.16 -18.70 -8.82
CA LEU A 226 15.09 -19.78 -9.17
C LEU A 226 14.82 -20.41 -10.56
N ASN A 227 13.68 -20.10 -11.18
CA ASN A 227 13.35 -20.64 -12.49
C ASN A 227 14.15 -19.95 -13.60
N MET A 228 14.83 -20.71 -14.45
CA MET A 228 15.70 -20.19 -15.52
C MET A 228 14.97 -19.29 -16.55
N TYR A 229 13.67 -19.49 -16.75
CA TYR A 229 12.87 -18.68 -17.66
C TYR A 229 12.16 -17.53 -16.93
N HIS A 230 11.49 -17.83 -15.83
CA HIS A 230 10.65 -16.86 -15.13
C HIS A 230 11.43 -15.92 -14.21
N GLY A 231 12.57 -16.35 -13.66
CA GLY A 231 13.40 -15.56 -12.76
C GLY A 231 13.92 -14.28 -13.42
N PRO A 232 14.69 -14.37 -14.53
CA PRO A 232 15.16 -13.18 -15.23
C PRO A 232 14.03 -12.26 -15.70
N LYS A 233 12.89 -12.84 -16.11
CA LYS A 233 11.70 -12.06 -16.53
C LYS A 233 11.10 -11.29 -15.35
N LEU A 234 11.01 -11.90 -14.18
CA LEU A 234 10.56 -11.25 -12.95
C LEU A 234 11.52 -10.11 -12.58
N THR A 235 12.83 -10.36 -12.53
CA THR A 235 13.83 -9.33 -12.19
C THR A 235 13.75 -8.12 -13.12
N ALA A 236 13.77 -8.34 -14.43
CA ALA A 236 13.70 -7.27 -15.42
C ALA A 236 12.41 -6.44 -15.30
N MET A 237 11.28 -7.09 -15.00
CA MET A 237 10.02 -6.39 -14.75
C MET A 237 10.09 -5.51 -13.49
N LEU A 238 10.69 -5.99 -12.41
CA LEU A 238 10.80 -5.20 -11.18
C LEU A 238 11.76 -4.04 -11.33
N GLU A 239 12.83 -4.17 -12.12
CA GLU A 239 13.70 -3.06 -12.52
C GLU A 239 12.93 -2.01 -13.34
N ASP A 240 12.13 -2.42 -14.33
CA ASP A 240 11.27 -1.52 -15.11
C ASP A 240 10.27 -0.75 -14.23
N TRP A 241 9.68 -1.42 -13.23
CA TRP A 241 8.79 -0.76 -12.29
C TRP A 241 9.52 0.31 -11.49
N VAL A 242 10.76 0.06 -11.06
CA VAL A 242 11.56 1.08 -10.38
C VAL A 242 11.87 2.24 -11.31
N GLN A 243 12.27 2.01 -12.56
CA GLN A 243 12.49 3.09 -13.51
C GLN A 243 11.23 3.95 -13.71
N THR A 244 10.06 3.31 -13.78
CA THR A 244 8.78 4.02 -13.78
C THR A 244 8.60 4.83 -12.49
N GLY A 245 8.75 4.22 -11.32
CA GLY A 245 8.54 4.89 -10.02
C GLY A 245 9.51 6.04 -9.74
N MET A 246 10.73 5.96 -10.27
CA MET A 246 11.77 6.98 -10.14
C MET A 246 11.57 8.15 -11.11
N SER A 247 11.10 7.88 -12.32
CA SER A 247 10.88 8.90 -13.36
C SER A 247 9.55 9.63 -13.23
N VAL A 248 8.53 8.97 -12.70
CA VAL A 248 7.19 9.54 -12.59
C VAL A 248 7.13 10.44 -11.35
N PHE A 249 7.05 11.76 -11.58
CA PHE A 249 6.26 12.60 -10.69
C PHE A 249 4.84 12.04 -10.73
N ILE A 250 4.42 11.23 -9.75
CA ILE A 250 3.03 10.77 -9.67
C ILE A 250 2.19 12.01 -9.31
N CYS A 251 1.89 12.83 -10.32
CA CYS A 251 0.77 13.75 -10.32
C CYS A 251 -0.48 12.86 -10.32
N GLU A 252 -1.02 12.68 -9.13
CA GLU A 252 -2.41 12.35 -8.89
C GLU A 252 -2.98 11.16 -9.70
N LEU A 253 -2.88 9.97 -9.12
CA LEU A 253 -3.88 8.89 -9.31
C LEU A 253 -5.33 9.38 -9.04
N VAL A 254 -5.52 10.59 -8.50
CA VAL A 254 -6.82 11.28 -8.37
C VAL A 254 -7.41 11.66 -9.74
N HIS A 255 -6.59 11.99 -10.75
CA HIS A 255 -7.09 12.39 -12.07
C HIS A 255 -7.64 11.24 -12.91
N VAL A 256 -7.16 10.00 -12.73
CA VAL A 256 -7.70 8.82 -13.42
C VAL A 256 -8.99 8.32 -12.76
N ILE A 257 -9.18 8.59 -11.47
CA ILE A 257 -10.37 8.19 -10.71
C ILE A 257 -11.54 9.18 -10.90
N SER A 258 -11.27 10.44 -11.27
CA SER A 258 -12.30 11.48 -11.40
C SER A 258 -13.35 11.23 -12.52
N PRO A 259 -13.00 10.83 -13.75
CA PRO A 259 -14.01 10.61 -14.81
C PRO A 259 -14.92 9.42 -14.50
N VAL A 260 -14.35 8.34 -13.95
CA VAL A 260 -15.09 7.12 -13.60
C VAL A 260 -16.09 7.35 -12.45
N LEU A 261 -15.77 8.27 -11.52
CA LEU A 261 -16.69 8.70 -10.48
C LEU A 261 -17.69 9.75 -10.97
N GLN A 262 -17.31 10.64 -11.88
CA GLN A 262 -18.22 11.63 -12.46
C GLN A 262 -19.31 10.98 -13.32
N ASP A 263 -18.98 9.95 -14.10
CA ASP A 263 -19.96 9.20 -14.90
C ASP A 263 -20.97 8.43 -14.02
N ARG A 264 -20.53 7.93 -12.86
CA ARG A 264 -21.45 7.29 -11.89
C ARG A 264 -22.39 8.28 -11.22
N VAL A 265 -21.91 9.47 -10.85
CA VAL A 265 -22.73 10.52 -10.23
C VAL A 265 -23.70 11.16 -11.23
N HIS A 266 -23.34 11.25 -12.51
CA HIS A 266 -24.25 11.71 -13.56
C HIS A 266 -25.37 10.70 -13.83
N CYS A 267 -25.04 9.40 -13.87
CA CYS A 267 -26.02 8.34 -14.12
C CYS A 267 -27.06 8.22 -12.98
N GLU A 268 -26.67 8.45 -11.73
CA GLU A 268 -27.57 8.42 -10.56
C GLU A 268 -28.49 9.66 -10.49
N ARG A 269 -28.02 10.83 -10.92
CA ARG A 269 -28.85 12.06 -10.97
C ARG A 269 -29.93 12.03 -12.05
N SER A 270 -29.71 11.30 -13.14
CA SER A 270 -30.71 11.13 -14.20
C SER A 270 -31.85 10.18 -13.84
N ASN A 271 -31.70 9.38 -12.77
CA ASN A 271 -32.71 8.41 -12.33
C ASN A 271 -33.50 8.84 -11.06
N SER A 272 -33.12 9.92 -10.39
CA SER A 272 -33.84 10.44 -9.21
C SER A 272 -34.81 11.54 -9.59
N GLY A 273 -35.77 11.19 -10.44
CA GLY A 273 -36.91 12.03 -10.80
C GLY A 273 -38.17 11.64 -10.04
N GLU A 274 -38.12 11.28 -8.75
CA GLU A 274 -39.34 11.16 -7.95
C GLU A 274 -39.06 11.25 -6.42
N ALA A 275 -39.75 12.22 -5.84
CA ALA A 275 -40.01 12.58 -4.44
C ALA A 275 -39.40 11.78 -3.26
N GLY A 276 -38.86 12.55 -2.30
CA GLY A 276 -39.44 12.56 -0.95
C GLY A 276 -38.55 12.09 0.22
N ARG A 277 -37.99 13.09 0.94
CA ARG A 277 -37.67 13.12 2.38
C ARG A 277 -37.27 11.79 3.06
N LEU A 278 -36.01 11.72 3.51
CA LEU A 278 -35.64 11.45 4.91
C LEU A 278 -34.20 11.92 5.13
N GLY A 279 -33.99 12.73 6.19
CA GLY A 279 -32.77 13.47 6.44
C GLY A 279 -31.64 12.64 7.04
N GLY A 280 -30.40 13.12 6.82
CA GLY A 280 -29.21 12.66 7.53
C GLY A 280 -27.92 12.97 6.79
N ASN A 281 -27.23 14.05 7.21
CA ASN A 281 -25.79 14.30 7.03
C ASN A 281 -25.17 14.29 5.61
N PHE A 282 -25.53 15.29 4.78
CA PHE A 282 -24.69 15.74 3.64
C PHE A 282 -23.83 16.97 4.00
N ARG A 283 -23.19 16.95 5.17
CA ARG A 283 -22.11 17.89 5.51
C ARG A 283 -20.88 17.06 5.82
N LEU A 284 -19.98 16.89 4.85
CA LEU A 284 -18.55 16.62 5.07
C LEU A 284 -17.68 16.54 3.79
N ILE A 285 -18.23 16.66 2.57
CA ILE A 285 -17.43 16.63 1.32
C ILE A 285 -17.12 18.04 0.80
N PHE A 286 -16.67 18.96 1.66
CA PHE A 286 -16.42 20.36 1.23
C PHE A 286 -15.20 21.09 1.83
N PRO A 287 -14.06 20.44 2.15
CA PRO A 287 -12.81 21.19 2.28
C PRO A 287 -11.65 20.76 1.36
N LEU A 288 -11.86 19.93 0.33
CA LEU A 288 -10.79 19.54 -0.61
C LEU A 288 -10.76 20.34 -1.92
N ILE A 289 -11.82 21.08 -2.24
CA ILE A 289 -11.89 21.89 -3.48
C ILE A 289 -11.10 23.21 -3.36
N ARG A 290 -10.71 23.64 -2.15
CA ARG A 290 -10.07 24.94 -1.93
C ARG A 290 -8.55 24.98 -2.17
N ILE A 291 -7.89 23.83 -2.32
CA ILE A 291 -6.44 23.79 -2.57
C ILE A 291 -6.13 23.82 -4.08
N THR A 292 -7.06 23.38 -4.93
CA THR A 292 -6.86 23.28 -6.39
C THR A 292 -6.90 24.63 -7.11
N LEU A 293 -7.47 25.68 -6.52
CA LEU A 293 -7.60 27.00 -7.17
C LEU A 293 -6.43 27.97 -6.93
N VAL A 294 -5.54 27.71 -5.95
CA VAL A 294 -4.44 28.64 -5.64
C VAL A 294 -3.20 28.39 -6.52
N TYR A 295 -3.02 27.19 -7.08
CA TYR A 295 -1.82 26.88 -7.88
C TYR A 295 -1.95 27.19 -9.38
N ASN A 296 -3.15 27.34 -9.92
CA ASN A 296 -3.36 27.65 -11.34
C ASN A 296 -3.34 29.15 -11.68
N THR A 297 -3.03 30.03 -10.72
CA THR A 297 -2.95 31.49 -10.94
C THR A 297 -1.54 32.05 -10.82
N ILE A 298 -0.52 31.20 -10.61
CA ILE A 298 0.88 31.64 -10.46
C ILE A 298 1.74 31.31 -11.69
N LEU A 299 1.20 30.59 -12.68
CA LEU A 299 1.87 30.35 -13.97
C LEU A 299 0.91 30.60 -15.15
N ALA A 300 0.46 31.85 -15.26
CA ALA A 300 -0.11 32.43 -16.48
C ALA A 300 0.57 33.77 -16.76
#